data_AF-A0A4V3S090-F1
#
_entry.id   AF-A0A4V3S090-F1
#
_cell.length_a   1.000
_cell.length_b   1.000
_cell.length_c   1.000
_cell.angle_alpha   90.00
_cell.angle_beta   90.00
_cell.angle_gamma   90.00
#
_symmetry.space_group_name_H-M   'P 1'
#
loop_
_entity.id
_entity.type
_entity.pdbx_description
1 polymer ?
#
loop_
_entity_poly.entity_id
_entity_poly.type
_entity_poly.pdbx_seq_one_letter_code
_entity_poly.pdbx_strand_id
1 'polypeptide(L)'
;MRRRTALEHQYFHQALADFVGDMAYGGAICHLADLGYTVEQIIKELDYPISRERAGAAVWQHYLAKGIILLEEPQAEPLIEKVSYVREYGKYGAAHFRRVVEKEECPQEKYYPCDFGKKRYQNEASFLRELESLQRSDREYILGLPWPLQRVYHAADQRMTRIMKTLGN
;
A
#
# COMPACT_ATOMS: atom_id res chain seq x y z
N MET A 1 -14.04 -14.38 -34.66
CA MET A 1 -13.80 -14.77 -33.25
C MET A 1 -12.31 -15.01 -32.97
N ARG A 2 -11.44 -13.98 -32.92
CA ARG A 2 -9.98 -14.15 -32.62
C ARG A 2 -9.40 -13.09 -31.64
N ARG A 3 -10.25 -12.37 -30.90
CA ARG A 3 -9.81 -11.32 -29.94
C ARG A 3 -9.93 -11.71 -28.46
N ARG A 4 -10.61 -12.82 -28.12
CA ARG A 4 -10.86 -13.23 -26.72
C ARG A 4 -9.66 -13.95 -26.07
N THR A 5 -8.97 -14.81 -26.82
CA THR A 5 -7.88 -15.66 -26.32
C THR A 5 -6.59 -14.90 -25.99
N ALA A 6 -6.30 -13.79 -26.68
CA ALA A 6 -5.11 -12.98 -26.40
C ALA A 6 -5.25 -12.18 -25.09
N LEU A 7 -6.45 -11.68 -24.80
CA LEU A 7 -6.74 -10.93 -23.58
C LEU A 7 -6.69 -11.83 -22.35
N GLU A 8 -7.23 -13.06 -22.44
CA GLU A 8 -7.19 -14.07 -21.37
C GLU A 8 -5.76 -14.52 -21.05
N HIS A 9 -4.93 -14.71 -22.08
CA HIS A 9 -3.53 -15.09 -21.88
C HIS A 9 -2.75 -13.96 -21.19
N GLN A 10 -2.94 -12.70 -21.60
CA GLN A 10 -2.34 -11.54 -20.92
C GLN A 10 -2.81 -11.38 -19.47
N TYR A 11 -4.10 -11.57 -19.20
CA TYR A 11 -4.65 -11.52 -17.85
C TYR A 11 -4.08 -12.63 -16.95
N PHE A 12 -3.94 -13.84 -17.49
CA PHE A 12 -3.37 -14.97 -16.77
C PHE A 12 -1.89 -14.76 -16.44
N HIS A 13 -1.08 -14.34 -17.43
CA HIS A 13 0.34 -14.03 -17.19
C HIS A 13 0.53 -12.87 -16.22
N GLN A 14 -0.33 -11.85 -16.28
CA GLN A 14 -0.32 -10.75 -15.32
C GLN A 14 -0.66 -11.24 -13.91
N ALA A 15 -1.77 -11.96 -13.74
CA ALA A 15 -2.18 -12.50 -12.44
C ALA A 15 -1.14 -13.47 -11.86
N LEU A 16 -0.47 -14.25 -12.71
CA LEU A 16 0.59 -15.17 -12.30
C LEU A 16 1.88 -14.42 -11.94
N ALA A 17 2.23 -13.36 -12.66
CA ALA A 17 3.33 -12.48 -12.30
C ALA A 17 3.07 -11.72 -11.00
N ASP A 18 1.84 -11.27 -10.78
CA ASP A 18 1.39 -10.61 -9.54
C ASP A 18 1.48 -11.61 -8.37
N PHE A 19 0.93 -12.81 -8.54
CA PHE A 19 1.01 -13.90 -7.57
C PHE A 19 2.45 -14.32 -7.22
N VAL A 20 3.32 -14.49 -8.21
CA VAL A 20 4.74 -14.83 -7.98
C VAL A 20 5.44 -13.68 -7.25
N GLY A 21 5.11 -12.43 -7.55
CA GLY A 21 5.66 -11.29 -6.82
C GLY A 21 5.21 -11.22 -5.36
N ASP A 22 3.92 -11.46 -5.11
CA ASP A 22 3.36 -11.51 -3.75
C ASP A 22 3.95 -12.67 -2.94
N MET A 23 4.20 -13.82 -3.58
CA MET A 23 4.84 -14.97 -2.94
C MET A 23 6.34 -14.81 -2.69
N ALA A 24 7.08 -14.16 -3.61
CA ALA A 24 8.53 -14.03 -3.51
C ALA A 24 8.98 -12.85 -2.64
N TYR A 25 8.27 -11.71 -2.71
CA TYR A 25 8.69 -10.45 -2.07
C TYR A 25 7.71 -9.93 -1.04
N GLY A 26 6.45 -10.38 -1.05
CA GLY A 26 5.40 -9.84 -0.20
C GLY A 26 5.79 -9.87 1.28
N GLY A 27 6.29 -11.00 1.78
CA GLY A 27 6.73 -11.13 3.17
C GLY A 27 7.87 -10.17 3.56
N ALA A 28 8.90 -10.06 2.72
CA ALA A 28 10.07 -9.21 3.00
C ALA A 28 9.76 -7.71 2.88
N ILE A 29 9.02 -7.30 1.84
CA ILE A 29 8.59 -5.91 1.65
C ILE A 29 7.71 -5.46 2.81
N CYS A 30 6.72 -6.29 3.19
CA CYS A 30 5.84 -5.98 4.31
C CYS A 30 6.62 -5.86 5.63
N HIS A 31 7.56 -6.78 5.89
CA HIS A 31 8.39 -6.73 7.09
C HIS A 31 9.27 -5.49 7.15
N LEU A 32 9.96 -5.14 6.05
CA LEU A 32 10.79 -3.93 5.99
C LEU A 32 9.94 -2.66 6.09
N ALA A 33 8.75 -2.64 5.50
CA ALA A 33 7.81 -1.54 5.65
C ALA A 33 7.37 -1.35 7.11
N ASP A 34 7.12 -2.45 7.83
CA ASP A 34 6.77 -2.43 9.26
C ASP A 34 7.91 -1.90 10.14
N LEU A 35 9.17 -2.16 9.76
CA LEU A 35 10.35 -1.58 10.38
C LEU A 35 10.53 -0.08 10.04
N GLY A 36 9.65 0.47 9.20
CA GLY A 36 9.69 1.85 8.78
C GLY A 36 10.71 2.13 7.67
N TYR A 37 11.07 1.17 6.82
CA TYR A 37 11.94 1.44 5.68
C TYR A 37 11.17 2.24 4.60
N THR A 38 11.88 3.07 3.84
CA THR A 38 11.34 3.70 2.62
C THR A 38 11.42 2.74 1.44
N VAL A 39 10.66 3.00 0.38
CA VAL A 39 10.75 2.19 -0.85
C VAL A 39 12.18 2.13 -1.40
N GLU A 40 12.93 3.23 -1.33
CA GLU A 40 14.34 3.27 -1.74
C GLU A 40 15.24 2.39 -0.87
N GLN A 41 14.97 2.32 0.43
CA GLN A 41 15.71 1.44 1.33
C GLN A 41 15.33 -0.02 1.10
N ILE A 42 14.03 -0.31 0.96
CA ILE A 42 13.53 -1.65 0.67
C ILE A 42 14.20 -2.24 -0.58
N ILE A 43 14.26 -1.48 -1.68
CA ILE A 43 14.89 -1.96 -2.94
C ILE A 43 16.37 -2.29 -2.75
N LYS A 44 17.09 -1.56 -1.88
CA LYS A 44 18.52 -1.79 -1.61
C LYS A 44 18.77 -3.02 -0.73
N GLU A 45 17.85 -3.33 0.17
CA GLU A 45 17.93 -4.48 1.07
C GLU A 45 17.49 -5.79 0.40
N LEU A 46 16.75 -5.72 -0.71
CA LEU A 46 16.32 -6.91 -1.43
C LEU A 46 17.43 -7.47 -2.31
N ASP A 47 17.65 -8.79 -2.23
CA ASP A 47 18.67 -9.51 -3.01
C ASP A 47 18.36 -9.62 -4.52
N TYR A 48 17.17 -9.20 -4.96
CA TYR A 48 16.71 -9.31 -6.35
C TYR A 48 16.16 -7.98 -6.89
N PRO A 49 16.41 -7.64 -8.17
CA PRO A 49 15.92 -6.40 -8.75
C PRO A 49 14.39 -6.34 -8.81
N ILE A 50 13.82 -5.39 -8.09
CA ILE A 50 12.41 -5.00 -8.20
C ILE A 50 12.33 -3.53 -8.63
N SER A 51 11.34 -3.19 -9.46
CA SER A 51 11.12 -1.79 -9.83
C SER A 51 10.59 -0.99 -8.64
N ARG A 52 10.93 0.30 -8.61
CA ARG A 52 10.41 1.24 -7.60
C ARG A 52 8.89 1.25 -7.54
N GLU A 53 8.25 1.25 -8.69
CA GLU A 53 6.79 1.24 -8.81
C GLU A 53 6.18 -0.01 -8.17
N ARG A 54 6.78 -1.18 -8.38
CA ARG A 54 6.27 -2.44 -7.84
C ARG A 54 6.47 -2.54 -6.33
N ALA A 55 7.64 -2.13 -5.84
CA ALA A 55 7.89 -2.07 -4.40
C ALA A 55 6.95 -1.07 -3.71
N GLY A 56 6.77 0.12 -4.30
CA GLY A 56 5.84 1.14 -3.79
C GLY A 56 4.39 0.67 -3.78
N ALA A 57 3.94 -0.03 -4.83
CA ALA A 57 2.61 -0.63 -4.88
C ALA A 57 2.42 -1.69 -3.79
N ALA A 58 3.40 -2.56 -3.57
CA ALA A 58 3.33 -3.58 -2.52
C ALA A 58 3.25 -2.95 -1.12
N VAL A 59 4.09 -1.95 -0.81
CA VAL A 59 4.03 -1.21 0.46
C VAL A 59 2.68 -0.51 0.63
N TRP A 60 2.15 0.10 -0.43
CA TRP A 60 0.84 0.75 -0.39
C TRP A 60 -0.29 -0.21 -0.06
N GLN A 61 -0.35 -1.37 -0.72
CA GLN A 61 -1.37 -2.39 -0.44
C GLN A 61 -1.26 -2.91 0.99
N HIS A 62 -0.04 -3.11 1.48
CA HIS A 62 0.21 -3.49 2.86
C HIS A 62 -0.30 -2.45 3.87
N TYR A 63 -0.05 -1.16 3.61
CA TYR A 63 -0.54 -0.08 4.47
C TYR A 63 -2.06 0.09 4.44
N LEU A 64 -2.71 -0.14 3.30
CA LEU A 64 -4.16 -0.23 3.22
C LEU A 64 -4.69 -1.40 4.06
N ALA A 65 -4.10 -2.59 3.91
CA ALA A 65 -4.51 -3.78 4.64
C ALA A 65 -4.32 -3.64 6.17
N LYS A 66 -3.32 -2.87 6.61
CA LYS A 66 -3.06 -2.56 8.03
C LYS A 66 -3.82 -1.34 8.56
N GLY A 67 -4.60 -0.66 7.73
CA GLY A 67 -5.26 0.60 8.09
C GLY A 67 -4.28 1.73 8.43
N ILE A 68 -3.01 1.63 8.05
CA ILE A 68 -2.06 2.75 8.15
C ILE A 68 -2.49 3.85 7.17
N ILE A 69 -3.03 3.45 6.03
CA ILE A 69 -3.61 4.34 5.03
C ILE A 69 -5.08 3.98 4.83
N LEU A 70 -5.94 4.99 4.78
CA LEU A 70 -7.36 4.88 4.45
C LEU A 70 -7.69 5.78 3.25
N LEU A 71 -8.50 5.27 2.33
CA LEU A 71 -8.95 6.02 1.15
C LEU A 71 -10.15 6.92 1.44
N GLU A 72 -10.86 6.62 2.52
CA GLU A 72 -12.04 7.34 2.98
C GLU A 72 -11.79 7.92 4.36
N GLU A 73 -12.58 8.95 4.73
CA GLU A 73 -12.45 9.59 6.03
C GLU A 73 -12.77 8.59 7.14
N PRO A 74 -11.88 8.42 8.14
CA PRO A 74 -12.17 7.53 9.25
C PRO A 74 -13.43 8.02 9.98
N GLN A 75 -14.40 7.14 10.12
CA GLN A 75 -15.52 7.36 11.03
C GLN A 75 -15.00 7.33 12.48
N ALA A 76 -15.84 7.72 13.46
CA ALA A 76 -15.44 7.77 14.86
C ALA A 76 -14.82 6.44 15.37
N GLU A 77 -15.21 5.31 14.76
CA GLU A 77 -14.63 3.98 14.95
C GLU A 77 -14.31 3.38 13.56
N PRO A 78 -13.10 3.58 13.02
CA PRO A 78 -12.78 3.08 11.70
C PRO A 78 -12.63 1.55 11.73
N LEU A 79 -13.31 0.87 10.81
CA LEU A 79 -13.28 -0.60 10.67
C LEU A 79 -12.49 -0.98 9.43
N ILE A 80 -11.55 -1.92 9.56
CA ILE A 80 -10.81 -2.51 8.45
C ILE A 80 -11.49 -3.81 8.05
N GLU A 81 -11.77 -3.97 6.75
CA GLU A 81 -12.26 -5.23 6.21
C GLU A 81 -11.09 -6.18 5.92
N LYS A 82 -10.91 -7.17 6.79
CA LYS A 82 -9.91 -8.23 6.63
C LYS A 82 -10.53 -9.42 5.93
N VAL A 83 -10.00 -9.74 4.75
CA VAL A 83 -10.45 -10.89 3.97
C VAL A 83 -9.58 -12.10 4.32
N SER A 84 -10.17 -13.12 4.96
CA SER A 84 -9.52 -14.40 5.22
C SER A 84 -10.18 -15.53 4.40
N TYR A 85 -9.42 -16.59 4.12
CA TYR A 85 -9.91 -17.76 3.40
C TYR A 85 -9.89 -18.96 4.34
N VAL A 86 -11.08 -19.45 4.69
CA VAL A 86 -11.22 -20.66 5.51
C VAL A 86 -11.35 -21.87 4.60
N ARG A 87 -10.50 -22.87 4.84
CA ARG A 87 -10.54 -24.15 4.12
C ARG A 87 -11.56 -25.08 4.80
N GLU A 88 -12.62 -25.41 4.09
CA GLU A 88 -13.64 -26.35 4.52
C GLU A 88 -13.52 -27.65 3.70
N TYR A 89 -13.58 -28.80 4.36
CA TYR A 89 -13.61 -30.09 3.69
C TYR A 89 -15.06 -30.52 3.48
N GLY A 90 -15.47 -30.66 2.22
CA GLY A 90 -16.78 -31.20 1.88
C GLY A 90 -16.90 -32.68 2.23
N LYS A 91 -18.11 -33.24 2.11
CA LYS A 91 -18.44 -34.65 2.44
C LYS A 91 -17.59 -35.72 1.74
N TYR A 92 -16.76 -35.35 0.76
CA TYR A 92 -15.87 -36.23 0.00
C TYR A 92 -14.39 -35.86 0.10
N GLY A 93 -14.00 -35.05 1.09
CA GLY A 93 -12.60 -34.60 1.24
C GLY A 93 -12.16 -33.54 0.22
N ALA A 94 -13.07 -33.09 -0.65
CA ALA A 94 -12.83 -31.94 -1.53
C ALA A 94 -12.66 -30.67 -0.68
N ALA A 95 -11.55 -29.95 -0.89
CA ALA A 95 -11.31 -28.68 -0.23
C ALA A 95 -12.12 -27.56 -0.93
N HIS A 96 -12.93 -26.86 -0.15
CA HIS A 96 -13.61 -25.63 -0.53
C HIS A 96 -12.99 -24.47 0.24
N PHE A 97 -12.84 -23.31 -0.39
CA PHE A 97 -12.34 -22.11 0.26
C PHE A 97 -13.50 -21.11 0.40
N ARG A 98 -13.86 -20.80 1.65
CA ARG A 98 -14.86 -19.76 1.94
C ARG A 98 -14.13 -18.45 2.20
N ARG A 99 -14.51 -17.40 1.46
CA ARG A 99 -14.09 -16.03 1.74
C ARG A 99 -14.86 -15.53 2.97
N VAL A 100 -14.14 -15.16 4.01
CA VAL A 100 -14.68 -14.54 5.23
C VAL A 100 -14.19 -13.10 5.26
N VAL A 101 -15.11 -12.16 5.44
CA VAL A 101 -14.78 -10.74 5.62
C VAL A 101 -15.04 -10.44 7.08
N GLU A 102 -13.97 -10.23 7.84
CA GLU A 102 -14.04 -9.79 9.24
C GLU A 102 -13.83 -8.28 9.29
N LYS A 103 -14.64 -7.58 10.07
CA LYS A 103 -14.46 -6.16 10.36
C LYS A 103 -13.68 -6.06 11.65
N GLU A 104 -12.41 -5.68 11.57
CA GLU A 104 -11.56 -5.43 12.74
C GLU A 104 -11.52 -3.91 13.01
N GLU A 105 -11.42 -3.51 14.28
CA GLU A 105 -11.17 -2.12 14.64
C GLU A 105 -9.80 -1.69 14.13
N CYS A 106 -9.74 -0.50 13.52
CA CYS A 106 -8.47 0.10 13.14
C CYS A 106 -7.58 0.26 14.39
N PRO A 107 -6.33 -0.19 14.37
CA PRO A 107 -5.42 -0.04 15.51
C PRO A 107 -4.99 1.41 15.77
N GLN A 108 -5.34 2.37 14.91
CA GLN A 108 -4.91 3.76 15.01
C GLN A 108 -6.06 4.70 15.37
N GLU A 109 -5.85 5.49 16.44
CA GLU A 109 -6.85 6.41 16.97
C GLU A 109 -6.95 7.74 16.21
N LYS A 110 -5.89 8.12 15.48
CA LYS A 110 -5.81 9.42 14.81
C LYS A 110 -5.21 9.30 13.42
N TYR A 111 -5.79 10.06 12.49
CA TYR A 111 -5.34 10.16 11.11
C TYR A 111 -5.13 11.61 10.69
N TYR A 112 -4.22 11.80 9.75
CA TYR A 112 -3.96 13.05 9.06
C TYR A 112 -4.51 13.00 7.64
N PRO A 113 -5.25 14.02 7.18
CA PRO A 113 -5.61 14.15 5.78
C PRO A 113 -4.36 14.51 4.97
N CYS A 114 -4.06 13.69 3.97
CA CYS A 114 -2.93 13.81 3.06
C CYS A 114 -3.44 14.03 1.63
N ASP A 115 -3.11 15.19 1.07
CA ASP A 115 -3.43 15.54 -0.32
C ASP A 115 -2.20 15.42 -1.26
N PHE A 116 -1.20 14.60 -0.89
CA PHE A 116 0.08 14.49 -1.62
C PHE A 116 -0.11 14.13 -3.10
N GLY A 117 -1.02 13.20 -3.41
CA GLY A 117 -1.30 12.83 -4.81
C GLY A 117 -1.93 13.97 -5.61
N LYS A 118 -2.81 14.77 -4.99
CA LYS A 118 -3.37 15.99 -5.61
C LYS A 118 -2.30 17.04 -5.85
N LYS A 119 -1.48 17.34 -4.84
CA LYS A 119 -0.39 18.33 -4.96
C LYS A 119 0.60 17.96 -6.06
N ARG A 120 0.99 16.68 -6.11
CA ARG A 120 1.90 16.16 -7.13
C ARG A 120 1.34 16.30 -8.54
N TYR A 121 0.05 16.00 -8.74
CA TYR A 121 -0.59 16.11 -10.05
C TYR A 121 -0.82 17.57 -10.48
N GLN A 122 -1.16 18.47 -9.55
CA GLN A 122 -1.39 19.88 -9.84
C GLN A 122 -0.11 20.61 -10.26
N ASN A 123 0.97 20.44 -9.48
CA ASN A 123 2.26 21.07 -9.78
C ASN A 123 3.40 20.30 -9.13
N GLU A 124 3.98 19.37 -9.87
CA GLU A 124 5.07 18.52 -9.38
C GLU A 124 6.28 19.35 -8.94
N ALA A 125 6.66 20.41 -9.67
CA ALA A 125 7.82 21.23 -9.31
C ALA A 125 7.63 21.97 -7.97
N SER A 126 6.46 22.56 -7.74
CA SER A 126 6.14 23.21 -6.46
C SER A 126 6.07 22.20 -5.33
N PHE A 127 5.48 21.03 -5.60
CA PHE A 127 5.39 19.95 -4.62
C PHE A 127 6.78 19.46 -4.21
N LEU A 128 7.69 19.24 -5.16
CA LEU A 128 9.06 18.83 -4.87
C LEU A 128 9.81 19.87 -4.03
N ARG A 129 9.62 21.17 -4.31
CA ARG A 129 10.20 22.26 -3.49
C ARG A 129 9.64 22.26 -2.06
N GLU A 130 8.34 22.00 -1.89
CA GLU A 130 7.74 21.86 -0.56
C GLU A 130 8.42 20.71 0.22
N LEU A 131 8.66 19.58 -0.44
CA LEU A 131 9.33 18.42 0.16
C LEU A 131 10.83 18.62 0.43
N GLU A 132 11.48 19.66 -0.11
CA GLU A 132 12.90 19.95 0.20
C GLU A 132 13.10 20.37 1.66
N SER A 133 12.06 20.89 2.31
CA SER A 133 12.08 21.20 3.74
C SER A 133 12.10 19.96 4.63
N LEU A 134 11.70 18.79 4.09
CA LEU A 134 11.66 17.54 4.82
C LEU A 134 13.04 16.88 4.90
N GLN A 135 13.18 16.02 5.91
CA GLN A 135 14.32 15.10 5.96
C GLN A 135 14.34 14.20 4.72
N ARG A 136 15.54 13.81 4.28
CA ARG A 136 15.72 12.97 3.09
C ARG A 136 14.85 11.71 3.11
N SER A 137 14.80 11.02 4.25
CA SER A 137 14.00 9.79 4.42
C SER A 137 12.49 10.05 4.30
N ASP A 138 12.00 11.16 4.83
CA ASP A 138 10.59 11.53 4.77
C ASP A 138 10.17 11.90 3.34
N ARG A 139 11.04 12.61 2.61
CA ARG A 139 10.84 12.88 1.18
C ARG A 139 10.85 11.59 0.35
N GLU A 140 11.80 10.71 0.59
CA GLU A 140 11.88 9.40 -0.08
C GLU A 140 10.65 8.54 0.19
N TYR A 141 10.12 8.58 1.43
CA TYR A 141 8.88 7.93 1.80
C TYR A 141 7.70 8.40 0.96
N ILE A 142 7.47 9.73 0.92
CA ILE A 142 6.34 10.30 0.18
C ILE A 142 6.47 9.99 -1.32
N LEU A 143 7.66 10.17 -1.90
CA LEU A 143 7.87 9.96 -3.33
C LEU A 143 7.88 8.49 -3.76
N GLY A 144 8.14 7.58 -2.83
CA GLY A 144 8.14 6.13 -3.08
C GLY A 144 6.75 5.51 -3.14
N LEU A 145 5.75 6.16 -2.54
CA LEU A 145 4.38 5.64 -2.49
C LEU A 145 3.51 6.15 -3.65
N PRO A 146 2.62 5.31 -4.20
CA PRO A 146 1.71 5.66 -5.29
C PRO A 146 0.46 6.39 -4.78
N TRP A 147 0.63 7.63 -4.28
CA TRP A 147 -0.49 8.45 -3.81
C TRP A 147 -1.51 8.73 -4.94
N PRO A 148 -2.80 8.35 -4.77
CA PRO A 148 -3.82 8.56 -5.79
C PRO A 148 -4.23 10.04 -5.91
N LEU A 149 -4.92 10.40 -7.00
CA LEU A 149 -5.46 11.75 -7.25
C LEU A 149 -6.68 12.07 -6.36
N GLN A 150 -6.60 11.77 -5.07
CA GLN A 150 -7.65 12.02 -4.09
C GLN A 150 -7.05 12.34 -2.73
N ARG A 151 -7.91 12.77 -1.80
CA ARG A 151 -7.51 12.90 -0.40
C ARG A 151 -7.43 11.51 0.20
N VAL A 152 -6.37 11.25 0.96
CA VAL A 152 -6.12 9.98 1.63
C VAL A 152 -5.86 10.30 3.11
N TYR A 153 -6.15 9.38 4.01
CA TYR A 153 -5.94 9.55 5.44
C TYR A 153 -4.82 8.62 5.89
N HIS A 154 -3.77 9.18 6.49
CA HIS A 154 -2.65 8.41 6.98
C HIS A 154 -2.63 8.43 8.51
N ALA A 155 -2.36 7.28 9.13
CA ALA A 155 -2.23 7.17 10.56
C ALA A 155 -1.24 8.20 11.12
N ALA A 156 -1.55 8.76 12.29
CA ALA A 156 -0.70 9.71 13.00
C ALA A 156 0.49 9.02 13.69
N ASP A 157 1.24 8.21 12.95
CA ASP A 157 2.47 7.60 13.42
C ASP A 157 3.59 8.64 13.60
N GLN A 158 4.75 8.20 14.09
CA GLN A 158 5.88 9.09 14.35
C GLN A 158 6.38 9.80 13.08
N ARG A 159 6.37 9.11 11.93
CA ARG A 159 6.84 9.64 10.65
C ARG A 159 5.86 10.69 10.12
N MET A 160 4.59 10.35 10.03
CA MET A 160 3.57 11.25 9.48
C MET A 160 3.37 12.46 10.38
N THR A 161 3.43 12.29 11.71
CA THR A 161 3.40 13.42 12.65
C THR A 161 4.56 14.38 12.41
N ARG A 162 5.77 13.88 12.14
CA ARG A 162 6.93 14.72 11.83
C ARG A 162 6.76 15.44 10.49
N ILE A 163 6.31 14.72 9.47
CA ILE A 163 6.05 15.28 8.13
C ILE A 163 5.03 16.42 8.22
N MET A 164 3.87 16.17 8.83
CA MET A 164 2.79 17.17 8.93
C MET A 164 3.24 18.41 9.71
N LYS A 165 3.96 18.22 10.84
CA LYS A 165 4.56 19.34 11.59
C LYS A 165 5.53 20.19 10.77
N THR A 166 6.33 19.55 9.92
CA THR A 166 7.33 20.27 9.10
C THR A 166 6.66 21.02 7.95
N LEU A 167 5.62 20.42 7.35
CA LEU A 167 4.83 21.04 6.29
C LEU A 167 3.85 22.10 6.80
N GLY A 168 3.74 22.29 8.12
CA GLY A 168 2.84 23.28 8.74
C GLY A 168 1.35 22.95 8.57
N ASN A 169 0.99 21.67 8.45
CA ASN A 169 -0.40 21.19 8.35
C ASN A 169 -0.86 20.48 9.64
#